data_AF-A0ABD2EYH0-F1
#
_entry.id   AF-A0ABD2EYH0-F1
#
_cell.length_a   1.000
_cell.length_b   1.000
_cell.length_c   1.000
_cell.angle_alpha   90.00
_cell.angle_beta   90.00
_cell.angle_gamma   90.00
#
_symmetry.space_group_name_H-M   'P 1'
#
loop_
_entity.id
_entity.type
_entity.pdbx_description
1 polymer ?
#
loop_
_entity_poly.entity_id
_entity_poly.type
_entity_poly.pdbx_seq_one_letter_code
_entity_poly.pdbx_strand_id
1 'polypeptide(L)'
;MEQLTTANTRFALDLFRTLNENNPTGNIFISPFSISSAMAMIFLGTSGNTAAQLSKTFHFDTVEEIHSRFQGLNADINKHGASYILKLANRLYGEKTYNFLPEFLASIQKMYGAELASVDFQHASEDARKTINQWVKGQTEGKIPELLAAGVVDNMTKLVLVNAIYFKGNWQEKFMKEATTDAPFRLNKKDTKTVKMMHQKKKFPYGYIEDLRCRVLELPYQGKELSMVILLPDDIEDESTGLKK
;
A
#
# COMPACT_ATOMS: atom_id res chain seq x y z
N MET A 1 -0.91 -16.42 11.06
CA MET A 1 -1.09 -14.96 10.82
C MET A 1 0.09 -14.17 11.32
N GLU A 2 0.56 -14.40 12.55
CA GLU A 2 1.70 -13.68 13.14
C GLU A 2 2.99 -13.68 12.27
N GLN A 3 3.35 -14.82 11.68
CA GLN A 3 4.50 -14.91 10.75
C GLN A 3 4.36 -13.96 9.56
N LEU A 4 3.22 -13.98 8.88
CA LEU A 4 2.96 -13.10 7.73
C LEU A 4 2.94 -11.62 8.14
N THR A 5 2.30 -11.30 9.27
CA THR A 5 2.31 -9.93 9.82
C THR A 5 3.73 -9.46 10.10
N THR A 6 4.56 -10.30 10.73
CA THR A 6 5.96 -9.98 11.03
C THR A 6 6.78 -9.78 9.77
N ALA A 7 6.66 -10.69 8.80
CA ALA A 7 7.33 -10.58 7.49
C ALA A 7 6.94 -9.29 6.76
N ASN A 8 5.64 -8.99 6.70
CA ASN A 8 5.15 -7.77 6.05
C ASN A 8 5.59 -6.49 6.78
N THR A 9 5.65 -6.49 8.12
CA THR A 9 6.19 -5.36 8.90
C THR A 9 7.67 -5.15 8.63
N ARG A 10 8.49 -6.22 8.57
CA ARG A 10 9.92 -6.11 8.20
C ARG A 10 10.08 -5.53 6.80
N PHE A 11 9.36 -6.08 5.82
CA PHE A 11 9.34 -5.55 4.46
C PHE A 11 8.91 -4.07 4.42
N ALA A 12 7.87 -3.69 5.18
CA ALA A 12 7.40 -2.31 5.26
C ALA A 12 8.50 -1.35 5.74
N LEU A 13 9.26 -1.74 6.77
CA LEU A 13 10.35 -0.93 7.31
C LEU A 13 11.53 -0.85 6.34
N ASP A 14 11.90 -1.95 5.69
CA ASP A 14 12.97 -2.00 4.68
C ASP A 14 12.63 -1.12 3.47
N LEU A 15 11.39 -1.22 2.96
CA LEU A 15 10.89 -0.39 1.87
C LEU A 15 10.83 1.08 2.28
N PHE A 16 10.30 1.40 3.46
CA PHE A 16 10.22 2.77 3.97
C PHE A 16 11.61 3.41 4.06
N ARG A 17 12.60 2.68 4.60
CA ARG A 17 14.00 3.16 4.68
C ARG A 17 14.54 3.49 3.30
N THR A 18 14.37 2.58 2.33
CA THR A 18 14.83 2.76 0.95
C THR A 18 14.16 3.96 0.27
N LEU A 19 12.86 4.15 0.46
CA LEU A 19 12.13 5.30 -0.11
C LEU A 19 12.56 6.62 0.52
N ASN A 20 12.76 6.63 1.85
CA ASN A 20 13.19 7.80 2.59
C ASN A 20 14.64 8.21 2.26
N GLU A 21 15.52 7.26 1.95
CA GLU A 21 16.87 7.57 1.47
C GLU A 21 16.85 8.28 0.10
N ASN A 22 15.93 7.88 -0.79
CA ASN A 22 15.79 8.47 -2.12
C ASN A 22 15.05 9.82 -2.12
N ASN A 23 14.19 10.08 -1.13
CA ASN A 23 13.43 11.32 -1.03
C ASN A 23 13.23 11.74 0.45
N PRO A 24 14.27 12.25 1.13
CA PRO A 24 14.29 12.44 2.58
C PRO A 24 13.35 13.53 3.11
N THR A 25 12.86 14.41 2.22
CA THR A 25 11.97 15.53 2.59
C THR A 25 10.56 15.38 2.00
N GLY A 26 10.33 14.38 1.15
CA GLY A 26 9.04 14.12 0.53
C GLY A 26 8.08 13.38 1.46
N ASN A 27 6.79 13.60 1.26
CA ASN A 27 5.77 12.77 1.90
C ASN A 27 5.81 11.36 1.31
N ILE A 28 5.85 10.34 2.16
CA ILE A 28 5.79 8.94 1.76
C ILE A 28 4.44 8.36 2.17
N PHE A 29 3.70 7.83 1.20
CA PHE A 29 2.46 7.11 1.43
C PHE A 29 2.44 5.84 0.57
N ILE A 30 2.46 4.69 1.23
CA ILE A 30 2.53 3.38 0.58
C ILE A 30 1.66 2.38 1.34
N SER A 31 1.27 1.30 0.66
CA SER A 31 0.70 0.11 1.31
C SER A 31 1.66 -1.06 1.16
N PRO A 32 2.49 -1.35 2.17
CA PRO A 32 3.42 -2.48 2.13
C PRO A 32 2.68 -3.81 1.91
N PHE A 33 1.53 -3.98 2.54
CA PHE A 33 0.71 -5.19 2.38
C PHE A 33 0.23 -5.37 0.94
N SER A 34 -0.22 -4.28 0.30
CA SER A 34 -0.67 -4.31 -1.09
C SER A 34 0.44 -4.77 -2.04
N ILE A 35 1.64 -4.21 -1.88
CA ILE A 35 2.83 -4.56 -2.67
C ILE A 35 3.24 -6.00 -2.38
N SER A 36 3.31 -6.39 -1.10
CA SER A 36 3.67 -7.73 -0.67
C SER A 36 2.71 -8.80 -1.21
N SER A 37 1.39 -8.55 -1.17
CA SER A 37 0.39 -9.45 -1.76
C SER A 37 0.52 -9.56 -3.27
N ALA A 38 0.79 -8.45 -3.97
CA ALA A 38 0.98 -8.45 -5.42
C ALA A 38 2.23 -9.25 -5.82
N MET A 39 3.30 -9.14 -5.03
CA MET A 39 4.54 -9.87 -5.27
C MET A 39 4.47 -11.34 -4.83
N ALA A 40 3.68 -11.66 -3.79
CA ALA A 40 3.37 -13.05 -3.44
C ALA A 40 2.54 -13.75 -4.53
N MET A 41 1.72 -13.01 -5.27
CA MET A 41 1.04 -13.54 -6.46
C MET A 41 2.03 -13.84 -7.59
N ILE A 42 3.01 -12.96 -7.85
CA ILE A 42 4.09 -13.24 -8.81
C ILE A 42 4.94 -14.43 -8.36
N PHE A 43 5.20 -14.55 -7.06
CA PHE A 43 6.03 -15.60 -6.48
C PHE A 43 5.52 -17.02 -6.83
N LEU A 44 4.20 -17.23 -6.96
CA LEU A 44 3.59 -18.49 -7.43
C LEU A 44 4.15 -18.98 -8.78
N GLY A 45 4.50 -18.06 -9.67
CA GLY A 45 4.96 -18.35 -11.03
C GLY A 45 6.48 -18.30 -11.17
N THR A 46 7.23 -18.17 -10.07
CA THR A 46 8.69 -17.97 -10.11
C THR A 46 9.44 -19.22 -9.67
N SER A 47 10.66 -19.41 -10.19
CA SER A 47 11.54 -20.52 -9.85
C SER A 47 13.00 -20.08 -9.78
N GLY A 48 13.87 -20.93 -9.22
CA GLY A 48 15.30 -20.70 -9.17
C GLY A 48 15.68 -19.40 -8.47
N ASN A 49 16.61 -18.64 -9.07
CA ASN A 49 17.12 -17.41 -8.47
C ASN A 49 16.04 -16.31 -8.34
N THR A 50 15.09 -16.22 -9.28
CA THR A 50 13.99 -15.25 -9.19
C THR A 50 13.13 -15.50 -7.96
N ALA A 51 12.77 -16.75 -7.70
CA ALA A 51 12.05 -17.12 -6.49
C ALA A 51 12.86 -16.82 -5.22
N ALA A 52 14.15 -17.15 -5.21
CA ALA A 52 15.01 -16.89 -4.05
C ALA A 52 15.12 -15.39 -3.71
N GLN A 53 15.25 -14.53 -4.71
CA GLN A 53 15.32 -13.08 -4.52
C GLN A 53 14.01 -12.50 -3.98
N LEU A 54 12.86 -12.91 -4.54
CA LEU A 54 11.55 -12.49 -4.04
C LEU A 54 11.33 -12.98 -2.61
N SER A 55 11.66 -14.24 -2.34
CA SER A 55 11.47 -14.84 -1.03
C SER A 55 12.23 -14.06 0.05
N LYS A 56 13.51 -13.77 -0.20
CA LYS A 56 14.35 -13.00 0.71
C LYS A 56 13.90 -11.54 0.86
N THR A 57 13.58 -10.86 -0.24
CA THR A 57 13.25 -9.41 -0.22
C THR A 57 11.97 -9.13 0.53
N PHE A 58 10.98 -10.02 0.42
CA PHE A 58 9.68 -9.87 1.07
C PHE A 58 9.56 -10.69 2.38
N HIS A 59 10.66 -11.29 2.84
CA HIS A 59 10.73 -12.14 4.04
C HIS A 59 9.77 -13.35 4.01
N PHE A 60 9.47 -13.87 2.82
CA PHE A 60 8.55 -14.99 2.60
C PHE A 60 9.11 -16.32 3.07
N ASP A 61 10.43 -16.46 3.14
CA ASP A 61 11.15 -17.61 3.69
C ASP A 61 10.84 -17.88 5.16
N THR A 62 10.33 -16.86 5.88
CA THR A 62 9.93 -16.96 7.29
C THR A 62 8.46 -17.32 7.50
N VAL A 63 7.70 -17.54 6.41
CA VAL A 63 6.25 -17.74 6.45
C VAL A 63 5.88 -19.09 5.85
N GLU A 64 5.35 -19.98 6.69
CA GLU A 64 4.78 -21.24 6.22
C GLU A 64 3.44 -21.03 5.53
N GLU A 65 3.19 -21.82 4.48
CA GLU A 65 1.95 -21.78 3.68
C GLU A 65 1.57 -20.36 3.21
N ILE A 66 2.57 -19.58 2.79
CA ILE A 66 2.45 -18.16 2.45
C ILE A 66 1.20 -17.80 1.64
N HIS A 67 0.89 -18.56 0.60
CA HIS A 67 -0.23 -18.25 -0.29
C HIS A 67 -1.58 -18.46 0.39
N SER A 68 -1.72 -19.50 1.21
CA SER A 68 -2.92 -19.73 2.03
C SER A 68 -3.10 -18.60 3.06
N ARG A 69 -2.00 -18.08 3.62
CA ARG A 69 -2.02 -16.94 4.55
C ARG A 69 -2.46 -15.65 3.88
N PHE A 70 -1.94 -15.35 2.69
CA PHE A 70 -2.40 -14.19 1.90
C PHE A 70 -3.85 -14.34 1.45
N GLN A 71 -4.29 -15.54 1.07
CA GLN A 71 -5.69 -15.79 0.72
C GLN A 71 -6.62 -15.48 1.90
N GLY A 72 -6.29 -15.96 3.11
CA GLY A 72 -7.07 -15.65 4.32
C GLY A 72 -7.12 -14.15 4.61
N LEU A 73 -5.97 -13.47 4.59
CA LEU A 73 -5.91 -12.03 4.87
C LEU A 73 -6.65 -11.19 3.80
N ASN A 74 -6.57 -11.58 2.54
CA ASN A 74 -7.33 -10.94 1.46
C ASN A 74 -8.84 -11.12 1.63
N ALA A 75 -9.28 -12.28 2.12
CA ALA A 75 -10.68 -12.52 2.44
C ALA A 75 -11.16 -11.65 3.62
N ASP A 76 -10.34 -11.51 4.67
CA ASP A 76 -10.63 -10.66 5.82
C ASP A 76 -10.71 -9.17 5.43
N ILE A 77 -9.78 -8.71 4.60
CA ILE A 77 -9.73 -7.32 4.13
C ILE A 77 -10.93 -6.96 3.25
N ASN A 78 -11.34 -7.87 2.38
CA ASN A 78 -12.47 -7.67 1.46
C ASN A 78 -13.81 -8.15 2.06
N LYS A 79 -13.86 -8.40 3.37
CA LYS A 79 -15.06 -8.90 4.05
C LYS A 79 -16.24 -7.94 3.89
N HIS A 80 -17.37 -8.47 3.43
CA HIS A 80 -18.60 -7.70 3.30
C HIS A 80 -19.13 -7.25 4.68
N GLY A 81 -19.69 -6.04 4.73
CA GLY A 81 -20.30 -5.48 5.93
C GLY A 81 -19.35 -4.68 6.84
N ALA A 82 -18.08 -4.53 6.46
CA ALA A 82 -17.16 -3.64 7.15
C ALA A 82 -17.65 -2.18 7.12
N SER A 83 -17.42 -1.44 8.21
CA SER A 83 -17.75 0.00 8.35
C SER A 83 -16.78 0.93 7.62
N TYR A 84 -15.88 0.37 6.81
CA TYR A 84 -14.90 1.06 5.98
C TYR A 84 -14.94 0.50 4.55
N ILE A 85 -14.43 1.29 3.61
CA ILE A 85 -14.13 0.84 2.26
C ILE A 85 -12.64 0.56 2.21
N LEU A 86 -12.27 -0.69 1.97
CA LEU A 86 -10.90 -1.09 1.67
C LEU A 86 -10.95 -1.98 0.43
N LYS A 87 -10.44 -1.46 -0.68
CA LYS A 87 -10.37 -2.18 -1.95
C LYS A 87 -8.91 -2.49 -2.23
N LEU A 88 -8.57 -3.76 -2.28
CA LEU A 88 -7.29 -4.24 -2.79
C LEU A 88 -7.54 -4.90 -4.15
N ALA A 89 -6.98 -4.31 -5.21
CA ALA A 89 -7.15 -4.82 -6.56
C ALA A 89 -5.78 -5.10 -7.19
N ASN A 90 -5.59 -6.36 -7.59
CA ASN A 90 -4.41 -6.84 -8.31
C ASN A 90 -4.85 -7.34 -9.68
N ARG A 91 -4.11 -6.98 -10.73
CA ARG A 91 -4.30 -7.55 -12.06
C ARG A 91 -2.98 -7.64 -12.81
N LEU A 92 -2.82 -8.71 -13.57
CA LEU A 92 -1.75 -8.86 -14.54
C LEU A 92 -2.24 -8.43 -15.93
N TYR A 93 -1.38 -7.76 -16.66
CA TYR A 93 -1.57 -7.45 -18.08
C TYR A 93 -0.44 -8.09 -18.86
N GLY A 94 -0.76 -9.17 -19.58
CA GLY A 94 0.20 -9.94 -20.35
C GLY A 94 0.13 -9.59 -21.82
N GLU A 95 1.28 -9.54 -22.47
CA GLU A 95 1.37 -9.43 -23.93
C GLU A 95 0.69 -10.64 -24.59
N LYS A 96 -0.25 -10.36 -25.51
CA LYS A 96 -1.17 -11.34 -26.11
C LYS A 96 -0.50 -12.48 -26.87
N THR A 97 0.74 -12.28 -27.31
CA THR A 97 1.54 -13.30 -28.02
C THR A 97 2.08 -14.39 -27.09
N TYR A 98 1.98 -14.24 -25.77
CA TYR A 98 2.42 -15.23 -24.79
C TYR A 98 1.28 -16.14 -24.34
N ASN A 99 1.60 -17.43 -24.23
CA ASN A 99 0.71 -18.42 -23.64
C ASN A 99 1.01 -18.54 -22.14
N PHE A 100 0.07 -18.11 -21.30
CA PHE A 100 0.16 -18.24 -19.85
C PHE A 100 -0.33 -19.62 -19.40
N LEU A 101 0.38 -20.23 -18.45
CA LEU A 101 0.03 -21.54 -17.93
C LEU A 101 -1.34 -21.52 -17.25
N PRO A 102 -2.30 -22.37 -17.64
CA PRO A 102 -3.62 -22.43 -17.03
C PRO A 102 -3.58 -22.64 -15.52
N GLU A 103 -2.63 -23.44 -15.03
CA GLU A 103 -2.46 -23.73 -13.60
C GLU A 103 -2.04 -22.49 -12.81
N PHE A 104 -1.20 -21.64 -13.40
CA PHE A 104 -0.81 -20.37 -12.79
C PHE A 104 -2.01 -19.41 -12.72
N LEU A 105 -2.76 -19.27 -13.83
CA LEU A 105 -3.95 -18.43 -13.89
C LEU A 105 -5.02 -18.88 -12.87
N ALA A 106 -5.25 -20.19 -12.76
CA ALA A 106 -6.16 -20.76 -11.77
C ALA A 106 -5.69 -20.48 -10.33
N SER A 107 -4.39 -20.52 -10.07
CA SER A 107 -3.80 -20.28 -8.75
C SER A 107 -3.94 -18.82 -8.32
N ILE A 108 -3.63 -17.86 -9.19
CA ILE A 108 -3.76 -16.43 -8.87
C ILE A 108 -5.22 -16.02 -8.66
N GLN A 109 -6.15 -16.60 -9.45
CA GLN A 109 -7.58 -16.35 -9.28
C GLN A 109 -8.08 -16.92 -7.94
N LYS A 110 -7.72 -18.17 -7.62
CA LYS A 110 -8.15 -18.84 -6.39
C LYS A 110 -7.61 -18.17 -5.13
N MET A 111 -6.33 -17.83 -5.12
CA MET A 111 -5.62 -17.38 -3.91
C MET A 111 -5.65 -15.86 -3.72
N TYR A 112 -5.73 -15.09 -4.81
CA TYR A 112 -5.64 -13.63 -4.76
C TYR A 112 -6.83 -12.90 -5.39
N GLY A 113 -7.79 -13.62 -5.99
CA GLY A 113 -8.89 -13.02 -6.74
C GLY A 113 -8.42 -12.19 -7.94
N ALA A 114 -7.21 -12.48 -8.42
CA ALA A 114 -6.55 -11.70 -9.45
C ALA A 114 -6.65 -12.40 -10.81
N GLU A 115 -6.87 -11.62 -11.84
CA GLU A 115 -6.98 -12.09 -13.21
C GLU A 115 -5.78 -11.62 -14.04
N LEU A 116 -5.59 -12.27 -15.19
CA LEU A 116 -4.71 -11.80 -16.25
C LEU A 116 -5.56 -11.30 -17.43
N ALA A 117 -5.31 -10.06 -17.86
CA ALA A 117 -5.83 -9.51 -19.08
C ALA A 117 -4.77 -9.61 -20.19
N SER A 118 -5.16 -10.16 -21.33
CA SER A 118 -4.33 -10.21 -22.54
C SER A 118 -4.44 -8.88 -23.30
N VAL A 119 -3.31 -8.23 -23.58
CA VAL A 119 -3.23 -6.93 -24.26
C VAL A 119 -2.14 -6.93 -25.34
N ASP A 120 -2.23 -6.01 -26.30
CA ASP A 120 -1.27 -5.87 -27.39
C ASP A 120 -0.27 -4.75 -27.09
N PHE A 121 0.78 -5.05 -26.33
CA PHE A 121 1.87 -4.12 -26.13
C PHE A 121 2.70 -3.95 -27.42
N GLN A 122 2.96 -5.03 -28.16
CA GLN A 122 3.85 -5.00 -29.34
C GLN A 122 3.37 -4.05 -30.45
N HIS A 123 2.07 -4.01 -30.71
CA HIS A 123 1.51 -3.19 -31.80
C HIS A 123 0.59 -2.07 -31.31
N ALA A 124 0.16 -2.08 -30.04
CA ALA A 124 -0.79 -1.10 -29.51
C ALA A 124 -0.51 -0.71 -28.04
N SER A 125 0.76 -0.49 -27.67
CA SER A 125 1.19 -0.17 -26.29
C SER A 125 0.44 0.99 -25.64
N GLU A 126 0.13 2.05 -26.39
CA GLU A 126 -0.64 3.19 -25.86
C GLU A 126 -2.10 2.85 -25.54
N ASP A 127 -2.73 1.96 -26.33
CA ASP A 127 -4.09 1.51 -26.04
C ASP A 127 -4.11 0.52 -24.86
N ALA A 128 -3.07 -0.32 -24.74
CA ALA A 128 -2.85 -1.14 -23.55
C ALA A 128 -2.66 -0.26 -22.30
N ARG A 129 -1.86 0.81 -22.38
CA ARG A 129 -1.66 1.78 -21.30
C ARG A 129 -2.97 2.44 -20.86
N LYS A 130 -3.78 2.92 -21.81
CA LYS A 130 -5.10 3.51 -21.53
C LYS A 130 -6.05 2.51 -20.88
N THR A 131 -6.04 1.27 -21.35
CA THR A 131 -6.85 0.17 -20.79
C THR A 131 -6.48 -0.09 -19.33
N ILE A 132 -5.19 -0.13 -19.02
CA ILE A 132 -4.69 -0.28 -17.64
C ILE A 132 -5.15 0.89 -16.77
N ASN A 133 -4.91 2.13 -17.21
CA ASN A 133 -5.30 3.33 -16.46
C ASN A 133 -6.81 3.41 -16.21
N GLN A 134 -7.62 3.06 -17.21
CA GLN A 134 -9.08 3.06 -17.07
C GLN A 134 -9.54 2.03 -16.04
N TRP A 135 -8.92 0.85 -16.00
CA TRP A 135 -9.21 -0.15 -14.98
C TRP A 135 -8.84 0.35 -13.58
N VAL A 136 -7.63 0.90 -13.40
CA VAL A 136 -7.17 1.45 -12.12
C VAL A 136 -8.08 2.58 -11.63
N LYS A 137 -8.49 3.47 -12.54
CA LYS A 137 -9.45 4.55 -12.25
C LYS A 137 -10.76 3.99 -11.72
N GLY A 138 -11.26 2.90 -12.29
CA GLY A 138 -12.45 2.20 -11.81
C GLY A 138 -12.26 1.58 -10.42
N GLN A 139 -11.13 0.94 -10.15
CA GLN A 139 -10.83 0.31 -8.85
C GLN A 139 -10.63 1.32 -7.71
N THR A 140 -10.26 2.56 -8.04
CA THR A 140 -9.88 3.59 -7.07
C THR A 140 -10.91 4.71 -6.92
N GLU A 141 -12.17 4.50 -7.32
CA GLU A 141 -13.22 5.53 -7.27
C GLU A 141 -12.83 6.83 -8.01
N GLY A 142 -12.06 6.70 -9.09
CA GLY A 142 -11.54 7.81 -9.88
C GLY A 142 -10.39 8.59 -9.24
N LYS A 143 -9.84 8.14 -8.09
CA LYS A 143 -8.76 8.85 -7.39
C LYS A 143 -7.39 8.67 -8.02
N ILE A 144 -7.17 7.59 -8.75
CA ILE A 144 -5.94 7.36 -9.53
C ILE A 144 -6.34 7.30 -11.02
N PRO A 145 -6.49 8.46 -11.70
CA PRO A 145 -6.93 8.50 -13.09
C PRO A 145 -5.84 8.06 -14.07
N GLU A 146 -4.56 8.29 -13.73
CA GLU A 146 -3.41 7.92 -14.55
C GLU A 146 -2.33 7.33 -13.64
N LEU A 147 -2.21 6.00 -13.65
CA LEU A 147 -1.16 5.28 -12.93
C LEU A 147 0.10 5.17 -13.78
N LEU A 148 -0.07 4.78 -15.05
CA LEU A 148 1.01 4.65 -16.02
C LEU A 148 1.06 5.91 -16.88
N ALA A 149 2.10 6.72 -16.67
CA ALA A 149 2.38 7.87 -17.53
C ALA A 149 2.73 7.43 -18.96
N ALA A 150 2.59 8.34 -19.92
CA ALA A 150 2.99 8.08 -21.31
C ALA A 150 4.47 7.63 -21.39
N GLY A 151 4.74 6.63 -22.23
CA GLY A 151 6.09 6.07 -22.41
C GLY A 151 6.56 5.08 -21.33
N VAL A 152 5.78 4.82 -20.27
CA VAL A 152 6.13 3.80 -19.25
C VAL A 152 6.03 2.37 -19.81
N VAL A 153 5.17 2.16 -20.80
CA VAL A 153 5.05 0.89 -21.52
C VAL A 153 5.29 1.11 -23.02
N ASP A 154 5.90 0.14 -23.66
CA ASP A 154 6.26 0.19 -25.08
C ASP A 154 6.04 -1.17 -25.75
N ASN A 155 6.54 -1.33 -26.97
CA ASN A 155 6.43 -2.58 -27.74
C ASN A 155 7.29 -3.73 -27.20
N MET A 156 8.21 -3.45 -26.28
CA MET A 156 9.04 -4.46 -25.61
C MET A 156 8.41 -4.97 -24.31
N THR A 157 7.44 -4.25 -23.74
CA THR A 157 6.67 -4.67 -22.56
C THR A 157 6.01 -6.04 -22.76
N LYS A 158 6.28 -6.99 -21.84
CA LYS A 158 5.71 -8.36 -21.89
C LYS A 158 4.67 -8.65 -20.81
N LEU A 159 4.86 -8.07 -19.63
CA LEU A 159 3.99 -8.28 -18.48
C LEU A 159 4.01 -7.02 -17.61
N VAL A 160 2.84 -6.56 -17.21
CA VAL A 160 2.67 -5.48 -16.24
C VAL A 160 1.86 -6.01 -15.07
N LEU A 161 2.43 -5.90 -13.86
CA LEU A 161 1.70 -6.09 -12.62
C LEU A 161 1.10 -4.76 -12.18
N VAL A 162 -0.21 -4.72 -12.01
CA VAL A 162 -0.92 -3.54 -11.52
C VAL A 162 -1.47 -3.86 -10.15
N ASN A 163 -1.06 -3.05 -9.17
CA ASN A 163 -1.54 -3.09 -7.80
C ASN A 163 -2.18 -1.74 -7.47
N ALA A 164 -3.44 -1.75 -7.04
CA ALA A 164 -4.16 -0.58 -6.62
C ALA A 164 -4.85 -0.85 -5.28
N ILE A 165 -4.67 0.07 -4.34
CA ILE A 165 -5.35 0.06 -3.05
C ILE A 165 -6.12 1.37 -2.85
N TYR A 166 -7.36 1.25 -2.39
CA TYR A 166 -8.17 2.39 -2.00
C TYR A 166 -8.76 2.17 -0.62
N PHE A 167 -8.48 3.09 0.29
CA PHE A 167 -8.97 3.06 1.66
C PHE A 167 -9.79 4.32 1.97
N LYS A 168 -10.96 4.10 2.58
CA LYS A 168 -11.81 5.15 3.15
C LYS A 168 -12.54 4.61 4.37
N GLY A 169 -12.06 4.99 5.55
CA GLY A 169 -12.72 4.71 6.83
C GLY A 169 -13.38 5.94 7.43
N ASN A 170 -14.45 5.73 8.20
CA ASN A 170 -15.00 6.75 9.09
C ASN A 170 -14.33 6.64 10.46
N TRP A 171 -13.94 7.74 11.09
CA TRP A 171 -13.48 7.71 12.47
C TRP A 171 -14.56 7.17 13.40
N GLN A 172 -14.15 6.42 14.43
CA GLN A 172 -15.03 6.04 15.54
C GLN A 172 -15.57 7.28 16.25
N GLU A 173 -14.68 8.23 16.56
CA GLU A 173 -15.01 9.56 17.08
C GLU A 173 -14.68 10.62 16.00
N LYS A 174 -15.71 11.12 15.33
CA LYS A 174 -15.55 12.07 14.22
C LYS A 174 -15.14 13.46 14.70
N PHE A 175 -14.29 14.12 13.92
CA PHE A 175 -14.01 15.54 14.08
C PHE A 175 -15.21 16.37 13.61
N MET A 176 -15.61 17.36 14.40
CA MET A 176 -16.62 18.34 13.99
C MET A 176 -16.00 19.30 12.97
N LYS A 177 -16.71 19.56 11.87
CA LYS A 177 -16.18 20.41 10.79
C LYS A 177 -15.93 21.83 11.27
N GLU A 178 -16.78 22.30 12.17
CA GLU A 178 -16.77 23.63 12.76
C GLU A 178 -15.57 23.83 13.71
N ALA A 179 -14.98 22.74 14.20
CA ALA A 179 -13.77 22.75 15.00
C ALA A 179 -12.49 22.69 14.15
N THR A 180 -12.59 22.75 12.82
CA THR A 180 -11.43 22.80 11.92
C THR A 180 -11.08 24.24 11.60
N THR A 181 -9.87 24.67 11.94
CA THR A 181 -9.40 26.05 11.73
C THR A 181 -8.09 26.08 10.95
N ASP A 182 -7.77 27.23 10.37
CA ASP A 182 -6.42 27.46 9.85
C ASP A 182 -5.41 27.51 11.01
N ALA A 183 -4.34 26.74 10.90
CA ALA A 183 -3.27 26.70 11.89
C ALA A 183 -1.89 26.56 11.23
N PRO A 184 -0.82 27.07 11.85
CA PRO A 184 0.54 26.87 11.36
C PRO A 184 0.97 25.39 11.54
N PHE A 185 1.55 24.82 10.48
CA PHE A 185 2.24 23.53 10.49
C PHE A 185 3.71 23.76 10.17
N ARG A 186 4.59 23.43 11.11
CA ARG A 186 6.04 23.57 10.93
C ARG A 186 6.53 22.42 10.05
N LEU A 187 7.03 22.74 8.86
CA LEU A 187 7.62 21.76 7.94
C LEU A 187 9.04 21.40 8.39
N ASN A 188 9.76 22.38 8.93
CA ASN A 188 11.08 22.26 9.54
C ASN A 188 11.28 23.44 10.51
N LYS A 189 12.51 23.67 11.01
CA LYS A 189 12.77 24.78 11.95
C LYS A 189 12.59 26.18 11.37
N LYS A 190 12.63 26.34 10.05
CA LYS A 190 12.59 27.62 9.33
C LYS A 190 11.26 27.84 8.60
N ASP A 191 10.69 26.78 8.05
CA ASP A 191 9.51 26.85 7.17
C ASP A 191 8.24 26.44 7.91
N THR A 192 7.20 27.26 7.76
CA THR A 192 5.85 27.01 8.28
C THR A 192 4.83 27.24 7.19
N LYS A 193 3.81 26.38 7.14
CA LYS A 193 2.70 26.49 6.20
C LYS A 193 1.38 26.46 6.95
N THR A 194 0.42 27.27 6.52
CA THR A 194 -0.95 27.21 7.04
C THR A 194 -1.67 25.97 6.50
N VAL A 195 -2.30 25.20 7.39
CA VAL A 195 -3.11 24.01 7.05
C VAL A 195 -4.47 24.08 7.74
N LYS A 196 -5.45 23.34 7.23
CA LYS A 196 -6.72 23.09 7.93
C LYS A 196 -6.50 22.05 9.02
N MET A 197 -6.38 22.49 10.27
CA MET A 197 -6.14 21.64 11.42
C MET A 197 -7.45 21.24 12.07
N MET A 198 -7.73 19.93 12.10
CA MET A 198 -8.91 19.39 12.78
C MET A 198 -8.65 19.32 14.29
N HIS A 199 -9.67 19.54 15.11
CA HIS A 199 -9.54 19.49 16.57
C HIS A 199 -10.72 18.73 17.22
N GLN A 200 -10.42 17.93 18.25
CA GLN A 200 -11.42 17.33 19.13
C GLN A 200 -10.81 16.99 20.50
N LYS A 201 -11.66 16.79 21.51
CA LYS A 201 -11.26 16.34 22.86
C LYS A 201 -12.08 15.12 23.27
N LYS A 202 -11.43 13.96 23.33
CA LYS A 202 -12.01 12.65 23.69
C LYS A 202 -10.96 11.80 24.40
N LYS A 203 -11.38 10.62 24.89
CA LYS A 203 -10.46 9.60 25.41
C LYS A 203 -9.98 8.74 24.24
N PHE A 204 -8.67 8.65 24.06
CA PHE A 204 -8.01 7.82 23.05
C PHE A 204 -6.91 6.98 23.70
N PRO A 205 -6.55 5.81 23.12
CA PRO A 205 -5.31 5.15 23.45
C PRO A 205 -4.14 6.08 23.11
N TYR A 206 -3.29 6.32 24.11
CA TYR A 206 -2.18 7.25 24.04
C TYR A 206 -1.01 6.71 24.86
N GLY A 207 0.20 6.89 24.36
CA GLY A 207 1.43 6.53 25.05
C GLY A 207 2.56 7.50 24.74
N TYR A 208 3.62 7.44 25.53
CA TYR A 208 4.87 8.14 25.28
C TYR A 208 6.02 7.14 25.34
N ILE A 209 6.90 7.19 24.34
CA ILE A 209 8.10 6.36 24.26
C ILE A 209 9.28 7.26 24.63
N GLU A 210 9.77 7.11 25.86
CA GLU A 210 10.86 7.92 26.43
C GLU A 210 12.12 7.88 25.56
N ASP A 211 12.58 6.68 25.19
CA ASP A 211 13.81 6.48 24.39
C ASP A 211 13.76 7.19 23.03
N LEU A 212 12.57 7.31 22.44
CA LEU A 212 12.34 7.98 21.15
C LEU A 212 11.84 9.41 21.31
N ARG A 213 11.57 9.86 22.54
CA ARG A 213 10.92 11.15 22.85
C ARG A 213 9.68 11.40 21.98
N CYS A 214 8.83 10.39 21.89
CA CYS A 214 7.75 10.31 20.90
C CYS A 214 6.40 10.05 21.56
N ARG A 215 5.40 10.85 21.21
CA ARG A 215 3.99 10.61 21.55
C ARG A 215 3.37 9.68 20.53
N VAL A 216 2.64 8.68 21.00
CA VAL A 216 1.90 7.75 20.16
C VAL A 216 0.40 7.93 20.44
N LEU A 217 -0.36 8.22 19.40
CA LEU A 217 -1.82 8.35 19.46
C LEU A 217 -2.46 7.34 18.52
N GLU A 218 -3.41 6.55 19.03
CA GLU A 218 -4.25 5.70 18.20
C GLU A 218 -5.62 6.36 17.97
N LEU A 219 -6.03 6.45 16.71
CA LEU A 219 -7.35 6.91 16.29
C LEU A 219 -8.11 5.74 15.63
N PRO A 220 -9.03 5.09 16.36
CA PRO A 220 -9.82 3.99 15.81
C PRO A 220 -10.79 4.47 14.72
N TYR A 221 -10.93 3.67 13.66
CA TYR A 221 -12.04 3.78 12.73
C TYR A 221 -13.29 3.12 13.32
N GLN A 222 -14.46 3.45 12.76
CA GLN A 222 -15.74 2.87 13.12
C GLN A 222 -15.65 1.34 13.03
N GLY A 223 -16.20 0.64 14.02
CA GLY A 223 -16.12 -0.83 14.12
C GLY A 223 -14.86 -1.33 14.84
N LYS A 224 -13.84 -0.46 15.02
CA LYS A 224 -12.59 -0.76 15.76
C LYS A 224 -11.78 -1.93 15.20
N GLU A 225 -12.01 -2.32 13.96
CA GLU A 225 -11.19 -3.32 13.24
C GLU A 225 -9.91 -2.71 12.66
N LEU A 226 -9.93 -1.40 12.38
CA LEU A 226 -8.79 -0.64 11.88
C LEU A 226 -8.56 0.61 12.74
N SER A 227 -7.32 1.07 12.82
CA SER A 227 -6.94 2.34 13.45
C SER A 227 -5.82 3.03 12.69
N MET A 228 -5.70 4.35 12.88
CA MET A 228 -4.53 5.12 12.48
C MET A 228 -3.66 5.34 13.71
N VAL A 229 -2.38 4.97 13.63
CA VAL A 229 -1.40 5.25 14.67
C VAL A 229 -0.54 6.42 14.22
N ILE A 230 -0.47 7.46 15.05
CA ILE A 230 0.33 8.66 14.81
C ILE A 230 1.50 8.65 15.78
N LEU A 231 2.71 8.65 15.24
CA LEU A 231 3.94 8.82 16.00
C LEU A 231 4.41 10.27 15.81
N LEU A 232 4.42 11.05 16.89
CA LEU A 232 4.78 12.45 16.89
C LEU A 232 5.94 12.70 17.86
N PRO A 233 7.17 12.92 17.36
CA PRO A 233 8.30 13.36 18.17
C PRO A 233 8.02 14.67 18.91
N ASP A 234 8.72 14.89 20.01
CA ASP A 234 8.61 16.12 20.79
C ASP A 234 8.96 17.39 20.00
N ASP A 235 9.95 17.30 19.10
CA ASP A 235 10.33 18.40 18.22
C ASP A 235 10.92 17.86 16.92
N ILE A 236 10.99 18.75 15.93
CA ILE A 236 11.55 18.50 14.60
C ILE A 236 13.08 18.73 14.63
N GLU A 237 13.83 17.84 13.98
CA GLU A 237 15.27 18.02 13.76
C GLU A 237 15.52 18.70 12.39
N ASP A 238 16.68 19.32 12.19
CA ASP A 238 16.94 20.15 11.00
C ASP A 238 16.90 19.37 9.68
N GLU A 239 17.22 18.07 9.72
CA GLU A 239 17.31 17.17 8.55
C GLU A 239 16.42 15.91 8.68
N SER A 240 15.58 15.85 9.73
CA SER A 240 14.75 14.68 10.00
C SER A 240 13.48 15.03 10.77
N THR A 241 12.49 14.16 10.68
CA THR A 241 11.25 14.25 11.45
C THR A 241 11.48 14.05 12.96
N GLY A 242 12.69 13.69 13.40
CA GLY A 242 13.02 13.35 14.80
C GLY A 242 12.91 11.86 15.13
N LEU A 243 12.45 11.01 14.19
CA LEU A 243 12.25 9.56 14.37
C LEU A 243 13.45 8.69 13.93
N LYS A 244 14.54 9.26 13.42
CA LYS A 244 15.67 8.49 12.83
C LYS A 244 16.72 8.00 13.86
N LYS A 245 16.32 7.70 15.10
CA LYS A 245 17.25 7.23 16.16
C LYS A 245 17.24 5.73 16.33
#